data_AF-A0A3C0VRF8-F1
#
_entry.id   AF-A0A3C0VRF8-F1
#
_cell.length_a   1.000
_cell.length_b   1.000
_cell.length_c   1.000
_cell.angle_alpha   90.00
_cell.angle_beta   90.00
_cell.angle_gamma   90.00
#
_symmetry.space_group_name_H-M   'P 1'
#
loop_
_entity.id
_entity.type
_entity.pdbx_description
1 polymer ?
#
loop_
_entity_poly.entity_id
_entity_poly.type
_entity_poly.pdbx_seq_one_letter_code
_entity_poly.pdbx_strand_id
1 'polypeptide(L)'
;MILFLWILGMLLSWGMTAVLFQKINLAKMLICGSSIYFCTYTVVSGLFMWVNHFSIIRTQLISIVIFAAVSAAFIFLAGRNIPKIKFKIKEYIPLAIVLTLCAFLSSKETAGYYNTDQDQGLYQIRAMYYMGGNFDNNIDFKEYYELVNPYERELFKTQLSTMRGFYRLSDVDQVSPSSVAGVTHGIPTFPALLALWGTMFGLSNMNGMLTLLLLLMVANTYLISGNLGHKVITRTIASALVGICPIVMWSSKNVLTEIAVGMFLSCFYQLITESSKKKLGILAALPIVAAAFLHVTTTVFMPVVVVSFGAAYIITRRRDYVLGMVCALIGYVSGVTMMFSRFTKYTVFNYQVLFSKTNGLLTEDNFLYIVWILMILLSIVVIFIAYTPIGTKIHLSCKKVRTTKKGCKIGSIVFLSITLMVVAFFLYKGIKAYRQGCMISRLSIMGILMATGYIILPAAIIWMILLRKKIIRDKNKLILACSVLYCAFFYCGIMWVLVYYYYYYARYFTPFIFIFVLAGA
;
A
#
# COMPACT_ATOMS: atom_id res chain seq x y z
N MET A 1 18.92 11.74 19.79
CA MET A 1 19.11 10.31 19.50
C MET A 1 18.22 9.80 18.35
N ILE A 2 16.89 9.90 18.43
CA ILE A 2 15.97 9.36 17.40
C ILE A 2 16.26 9.93 15.99
N LEU A 3 16.44 11.24 15.86
CA LEU A 3 16.81 11.87 14.58
C LEU A 3 18.11 11.30 13.98
N PHE A 4 19.12 11.05 14.82
CA PHE A 4 20.38 10.46 14.38
C PHE A 4 20.19 9.04 13.84
N LEU A 5 19.42 8.20 14.54
CA LEU A 5 19.09 6.84 14.09
C LEU A 5 18.32 6.87 12.77
N TRP A 6 17.38 7.81 12.61
CA TRP A 6 16.63 7.97 11.37
C TRP A 6 17.54 8.34 10.20
N ILE A 7 18.43 9.33 10.38
CA ILE A 7 19.40 9.73 9.35
C ILE A 7 20.31 8.54 8.97
N LEU A 8 20.85 7.83 9.97
CA LEU A 8 21.70 6.66 9.74
C LEU A 8 20.95 5.55 8.99
N GLY A 9 19.70 5.27 9.38
CA GLY A 9 18.84 4.30 8.72
C GLY A 9 18.53 4.67 7.26
N MET A 10 18.26 5.95 6.99
CA MET A 10 18.07 6.45 5.63
C MET A 10 19.34 6.30 4.78
N LEU A 11 20.50 6.71 5.31
CA LEU A 11 21.79 6.56 4.62
C LEU A 11 22.11 5.09 4.29
N LEU A 12 21.88 4.18 5.24
CA LEU A 12 22.09 2.75 5.02
C LEU A 12 21.09 2.15 4.03
N SER A 13 19.83 2.59 4.04
CA SER A 13 18.85 2.18 3.03
C SER A 13 19.22 2.67 1.62
N TRP A 14 19.73 3.90 1.50
CA TRP A 14 20.27 4.42 0.25
C TRP A 14 21.49 3.62 -0.22
N GLY A 15 22.41 3.32 0.70
CA GLY A 15 23.58 2.47 0.45
C GLY A 15 23.18 1.07 -0.02
N MET A 16 22.24 0.42 0.67
CA MET A 16 21.68 -0.87 0.29
C MET A 16 21.09 -0.82 -1.12
N THR A 17 20.34 0.23 -1.43
CA THR A 17 19.76 0.44 -2.76
C THR A 17 20.87 0.60 -3.82
N ALA A 18 21.94 1.34 -3.53
CA ALA A 18 23.07 1.47 -4.43
C ALA A 18 23.73 0.11 -4.72
N VAL A 19 23.95 -0.70 -3.67
CA VAL A 19 24.50 -2.06 -3.78
C VAL A 19 23.59 -2.98 -4.59
N LEU A 20 22.27 -2.94 -4.38
CA LEU A 20 21.32 -3.78 -5.10
C LEU A 20 21.28 -3.44 -6.60
N PHE A 21 21.32 -2.16 -6.94
CA PHE A 21 21.26 -1.74 -8.35
C PHE A 21 22.61 -1.77 -9.06
N GLN A 22 23.74 -1.67 -8.35
CA GLN A 22 25.14 -1.61 -8.85
C GLN A 22 25.46 -0.44 -9.78
N LYS A 23 24.50 0.03 -10.58
CA LYS A 23 24.56 1.21 -11.44
C LYS A 23 23.23 1.93 -11.31
N ILE A 24 23.20 3.07 -10.62
CA ILE A 24 21.97 3.79 -10.30
C ILE A 24 22.18 5.30 -10.40
N ASN A 25 21.13 6.04 -10.71
CA ASN A 25 21.14 7.50 -10.58
C ASN A 25 20.91 7.90 -9.11
N LEU A 26 21.56 8.97 -8.65
CA LEU A 26 21.39 9.50 -7.29
C LEU A 26 19.91 9.68 -6.92
N ALA A 27 19.11 10.38 -7.73
CA ALA A 27 17.70 10.65 -7.41
C ALA A 27 16.90 9.35 -7.26
N LYS A 28 17.13 8.37 -8.15
CA LYS A 28 16.48 7.05 -8.05
C LYS A 28 16.90 6.31 -6.78
N MET A 29 18.16 6.37 -6.41
CA MET A 29 18.67 5.77 -5.17
C MET A 29 17.97 6.36 -3.94
N LEU A 30 17.87 7.70 -3.87
CA LEU A 30 17.21 8.39 -2.76
C LEU A 30 15.72 8.05 -2.66
N ILE A 31 14.99 8.07 -3.79
CA ILE A 31 13.56 7.76 -3.82
C ILE A 31 13.28 6.30 -3.42
N CYS A 32 13.98 5.35 -4.06
CA CYS A 32 13.79 3.92 -3.79
C CYS A 32 14.21 3.57 -2.36
N GLY A 33 15.39 4.02 -1.91
CA GLY A 33 15.87 3.70 -0.58
C GLY A 33 15.03 4.36 0.52
N SER A 34 14.54 5.57 0.32
CA SER A 34 13.60 6.19 1.28
C SER A 34 12.28 5.43 1.36
N SER A 35 11.73 5.01 0.21
CA SER A 35 10.50 4.21 0.17
C SER A 35 10.70 2.86 0.88
N ILE A 36 11.84 2.19 0.63
CA ILE A 36 12.21 0.93 1.29
C ILE A 36 12.39 1.13 2.80
N TYR A 37 12.99 2.25 3.24
CA TYR A 37 13.15 2.56 4.66
C TYR A 37 11.82 2.51 5.38
N PHE A 38 10.82 3.25 4.88
CA PHE A 38 9.49 3.27 5.49
C PHE A 38 8.77 1.93 5.42
N CYS A 39 8.93 1.17 4.32
CA CYS A 39 8.39 -0.18 4.25
C CYS A 39 8.98 -1.08 5.35
N THR A 40 10.31 -1.09 5.50
CA THR A 40 10.98 -1.90 6.52
C THR A 40 10.61 -1.43 7.93
N TYR A 41 10.60 -0.13 8.20
CA TYR A 41 10.22 0.41 9.50
C TYR A 41 8.80 -0.02 9.89
N THR A 42 7.84 0.01 8.96
CA THR A 42 6.48 -0.44 9.20
C THR A 42 6.40 -1.95 9.48
N VAL A 43 7.11 -2.78 8.71
CA VAL A 43 7.13 -4.24 8.96
C VAL A 43 7.75 -4.55 10.32
N VAL A 44 8.90 -3.95 10.64
CA VAL A 44 9.57 -4.15 11.93
C VAL A 44 8.70 -3.65 13.08
N SER A 45 8.01 -2.51 12.91
CA SER A 45 7.05 -2.02 13.90
C SER A 45 5.95 -3.05 14.17
N GLY A 46 5.36 -3.59 13.11
CA GLY A 46 4.32 -4.60 13.19
C GLY A 46 4.79 -5.88 13.89
N LEU A 47 5.97 -6.39 13.52
CA LEU A 47 6.55 -7.58 14.17
C LEU A 47 6.75 -7.35 15.69
N PHE A 48 7.26 -6.19 16.09
CA PHE A 48 7.41 -5.87 17.51
C PHE A 48 6.07 -5.65 18.23
N MET A 49 5.07 -5.07 17.56
CA MET A 49 3.72 -4.94 18.11
C MET A 49 3.07 -6.31 18.29
N TRP A 50 3.31 -7.26 17.39
CA TRP A 50 2.80 -8.62 17.51
C TRP A 50 3.22 -9.27 18.85
N VAL A 51 4.47 -9.04 19.26
CA VAL A 51 5.03 -9.55 20.52
C VAL A 51 4.98 -8.54 21.68
N ASN A 52 4.30 -7.40 21.53
CA ASN A 52 4.22 -6.34 22.56
C ASN A 52 5.58 -5.78 23.03
N HIS A 53 6.56 -5.65 22.15
CA HIS A 53 7.89 -5.09 22.47
C HIS A 53 8.25 -3.84 21.66
N PHE A 54 7.26 -3.22 21.02
CA PHE A 54 7.45 -2.04 20.19
C PHE A 54 8.14 -0.91 20.96
N SER A 55 9.01 -0.20 20.28
CA SER A 55 9.45 1.15 20.63
C SER A 55 10.06 1.78 19.38
N ILE A 56 10.06 3.12 19.31
CA ILE A 56 10.62 3.84 18.15
C ILE A 56 12.12 3.53 18.00
N ILE A 57 12.85 3.41 19.12
CA ILE A 57 14.30 3.18 19.11
C ILE A 57 14.62 1.75 18.65
N ARG A 58 14.01 0.72 19.25
CA ARG A 58 14.27 -0.69 18.87
C ARG A 58 13.95 -0.93 17.41
N THR A 59 12.83 -0.39 16.92
CA THR A 59 12.42 -0.52 15.52
C THR A 59 13.45 0.10 14.57
N GLN A 60 13.97 1.29 14.87
CA GLN A 60 15.02 1.92 14.05
C GLN A 60 16.32 1.12 14.06
N LEU A 61 16.76 0.63 15.23
CA LEU A 61 17.98 -0.16 15.36
C LEU A 61 17.89 -1.46 14.55
N ILE A 62 16.77 -2.19 14.65
CA ILE A 62 16.58 -3.40 13.84
C ILE A 62 16.49 -3.08 12.34
N SER A 63 15.84 -1.98 11.95
CA SER A 63 15.83 -1.55 10.55
C SER A 63 17.25 -1.27 10.02
N ILE A 64 18.07 -0.58 10.81
CA ILE A 64 19.49 -0.33 10.53
C ILE A 64 20.26 -1.63 10.37
N VAL A 65 20.11 -2.57 11.30
CA VAL A 65 20.77 -3.88 11.26
C VAL A 65 20.38 -4.65 10.00
N ILE A 66 19.10 -4.63 9.62
CA ILE A 66 18.63 -5.25 8.37
C ILE A 66 19.33 -4.62 7.16
N PHE A 67 19.37 -3.29 7.05
CA PHE A 67 20.03 -2.63 5.92
C PHE A 67 21.52 -2.92 5.87
N ALA A 68 22.21 -2.92 7.01
CA ALA A 68 23.62 -3.26 7.10
C ALA A 68 23.88 -4.72 6.70
N ALA A 69 23.10 -5.67 7.24
CA ALA A 69 23.23 -7.09 6.95
C ALA A 69 22.96 -7.42 5.47
N VAL A 70 21.89 -6.85 4.89
CA VAL A 70 21.57 -7.03 3.47
C VAL A 70 22.66 -6.41 2.61
N SER A 71 23.13 -5.21 2.92
CA SER A 71 24.23 -4.56 2.18
C SER A 71 25.50 -5.41 2.23
N ALA A 72 25.89 -5.89 3.40
CA ALA A 72 27.06 -6.75 3.59
C ALA A 72 26.92 -8.05 2.77
N ALA A 73 25.79 -8.75 2.89
CA ALA A 73 25.53 -9.97 2.14
C ALA A 73 25.64 -9.75 0.62
N PHE A 74 25.08 -8.66 0.09
CA PHE A 74 25.19 -8.37 -1.33
C PHE A 74 26.59 -7.94 -1.77
N ILE A 75 27.34 -7.21 -0.94
CA ILE A 75 28.75 -6.85 -1.24
C ILE A 75 29.61 -8.10 -1.32
N PHE A 76 29.44 -9.04 -0.37
CA PHE A 76 30.12 -10.33 -0.38
C PHE A 76 29.75 -11.16 -1.61
N LEU A 77 28.46 -11.25 -1.95
CA LEU A 77 27.98 -12.02 -3.10
C LEU A 77 28.31 -11.38 -4.46
N ALA A 78 28.49 -10.06 -4.54
CA ALA A 78 28.77 -9.32 -5.77
C ALA A 78 30.28 -9.18 -6.07
N GLY A 79 31.15 -9.85 -5.31
CA GLY A 79 32.60 -9.83 -5.52
C GLY A 79 33.23 -8.47 -5.23
N ARG A 80 32.75 -7.75 -4.19
CA ARG A 80 33.28 -6.44 -3.76
C ARG A 80 33.19 -5.31 -4.81
N ASN A 81 32.29 -5.42 -5.79
CA ASN A 81 32.10 -4.34 -6.76
C ASN A 81 31.48 -3.09 -6.10
N ILE A 82 32.18 -1.96 -6.22
CA ILE A 82 31.71 -0.66 -5.74
C ILE A 82 30.56 -0.17 -6.63
N PRO A 83 29.39 0.18 -6.06
CA PRO A 83 28.28 0.72 -6.82
C PRO A 83 28.65 2.00 -7.59
N LYS A 84 28.28 2.08 -8.86
CA LYS A 84 28.49 3.28 -9.69
C LYS A 84 27.26 4.18 -9.63
N ILE A 85 27.37 5.29 -8.92
CA ILE A 85 26.31 6.30 -8.79
C ILE A 85 26.49 7.34 -9.90
N LYS A 86 25.45 7.55 -10.71
CA LYS A 86 25.43 8.57 -11.76
C LYS A 86 24.67 9.81 -11.30
N PHE A 87 25.23 10.98 -11.63
CA PHE A 87 24.61 12.28 -11.36
C PHE A 87 23.99 12.85 -12.64
N LYS A 88 22.84 12.32 -13.07
CA LYS A 88 22.05 12.93 -14.14
C LYS A 88 20.88 13.69 -13.53
N ILE A 89 21.13 14.94 -13.11
CA ILE A 89 20.13 15.75 -12.40
C ILE A 89 19.12 16.39 -13.37
N LYS A 90 19.54 16.73 -14.60
CA LYS A 90 18.70 17.43 -15.58
C LYS A 90 17.34 16.74 -15.82
N GLU A 91 17.31 15.41 -15.88
CA GLU A 91 16.08 14.63 -16.07
C GLU A 91 15.16 14.61 -14.84
N TYR A 92 15.60 15.12 -13.68
CA TYR A 92 14.85 15.12 -12.42
C TYR A 92 14.52 16.53 -11.93
N ILE A 93 15.01 17.60 -12.59
CA ILE A 93 14.63 18.99 -12.27
C ILE A 93 13.11 19.17 -12.32
N PRO A 94 12.38 18.71 -13.36
CA PRO A 94 10.93 18.84 -13.38
C PRO A 94 10.24 18.10 -12.24
N LEU A 95 10.77 16.93 -11.83
CA LEU A 95 10.27 16.22 -10.67
C LEU A 95 10.49 17.05 -9.40
N ALA A 96 11.65 17.67 -9.21
CA ALA A 96 11.92 18.50 -8.04
C ALA A 96 10.94 19.69 -7.93
N ILE A 97 10.58 20.31 -9.06
CA ILE A 97 9.55 21.36 -9.12
C ILE A 97 8.20 20.82 -8.66
N VAL A 98 7.77 19.67 -9.20
CA VAL A 98 6.51 19.02 -8.81
C VAL A 98 6.50 18.66 -7.32
N LEU A 99 7.58 18.09 -6.80
CA LEU A 99 7.71 17.74 -5.38
C LEU A 99 7.66 18.98 -4.50
N THR A 100 8.30 20.07 -4.90
CA THR A 100 8.26 21.35 -4.16
C THR A 100 6.83 21.90 -4.10
N LEU A 101 6.12 21.89 -5.23
CA LEU A 101 4.71 22.31 -5.28
C LEU A 101 3.84 21.42 -4.38
N CYS A 102 4.01 20.09 -4.45
CA CYS A 102 3.24 19.16 -3.62
C CYS A 102 3.54 19.35 -2.13
N ALA A 103 4.81 19.58 -1.77
CA ALA A 103 5.22 19.85 -0.39
C ALA A 103 4.53 21.10 0.12
N PHE A 104 4.61 22.22 -0.62
CA PHE A 104 3.96 23.48 -0.27
C PHE A 104 2.44 23.34 -0.12
N LEU A 105 1.78 22.69 -1.08
CA LEU A 105 0.33 22.50 -1.04
C LEU A 105 -0.12 21.60 0.10
N SER A 106 0.63 20.53 0.39
CA SER A 106 0.33 19.57 1.46
C SER A 106 0.61 20.14 2.84
N SER A 107 1.71 20.90 3.00
CA SER A 107 2.09 21.50 4.28
C SER A 107 1.26 22.73 4.65
N LYS A 108 0.68 23.42 3.67
CA LYS A 108 -0.22 24.55 3.93
C LYS A 108 -1.56 24.06 4.46
N GLU A 109 -1.99 24.58 5.61
CA GLU A 109 -3.29 24.27 6.22
C GLU A 109 -3.52 22.75 6.38
N THR A 110 -2.54 22.06 6.99
CA THR A 110 -2.76 20.68 7.42
C THR A 110 -3.90 20.65 8.44
N ALA A 111 -4.71 19.60 8.40
CA ALA A 111 -5.73 19.46 9.43
C ALA A 111 -5.09 19.38 10.82
N GLY A 112 -5.76 19.95 11.82
CA GLY A 112 -5.30 19.97 13.21
C GLY A 112 -5.49 18.62 13.90
N TYR A 113 -5.77 18.67 15.20
CA TYR A 113 -6.13 17.48 15.97
C TYR A 113 -7.61 17.17 15.79
N TYR A 114 -7.90 15.90 15.61
CA TYR A 114 -9.26 15.39 15.55
C TYR A 114 -9.65 14.81 16.90
N ASN A 115 -10.96 14.82 17.17
CA ASN A 115 -11.51 14.12 18.32
C ASN A 115 -11.53 12.59 18.08
N THR A 116 -11.92 11.84 19.11
CA THR A 116 -11.99 10.37 19.07
C THR A 116 -13.15 9.82 18.23
N ASP A 117 -14.03 10.66 17.68
CA ASP A 117 -15.17 10.23 16.85
C ASP A 117 -14.77 9.84 15.42
N GLN A 118 -13.51 10.08 15.06
CA GLN A 118 -12.97 9.84 13.72
C GLN A 118 -11.67 9.05 13.79
N ASP A 119 -11.42 8.21 12.78
CA ASP A 119 -10.21 7.39 12.66
C ASP A 119 -8.93 8.25 12.83
N GLN A 120 -8.95 9.47 12.27
CA GLN A 120 -7.83 10.42 12.34
C GLN A 120 -7.39 10.71 13.77
N GLY A 121 -8.34 11.00 14.66
CA GLY A 121 -8.03 11.39 16.03
C GLY A 121 -7.44 10.23 16.82
N LEU A 122 -7.95 9.02 16.57
CA LEU A 122 -7.48 7.80 17.23
C LEU A 122 -6.05 7.44 16.78
N TYR A 123 -5.74 7.61 15.49
CA TYR A 123 -4.36 7.47 15.01
C TYR A 123 -3.42 8.51 15.63
N GLN A 124 -3.85 9.76 15.75
CA GLN A 124 -3.09 10.83 16.40
C GLN A 124 -2.85 10.53 17.89
N ILE A 125 -3.89 10.14 18.62
CA ILE A 125 -3.80 9.78 20.04
C ILE A 125 -2.82 8.63 20.23
N ARG A 126 -2.96 7.55 19.46
CA ARG A 126 -2.05 6.41 19.58
C ARG A 126 -0.59 6.81 19.29
N ALA A 127 -0.36 7.72 18.33
CA ALA A 127 0.96 8.25 18.07
C ALA A 127 1.48 9.10 19.24
N MET A 128 0.63 9.90 19.89
CA MET A 128 0.99 10.66 21.10
C MET A 128 1.41 9.74 22.25
N TYR A 129 0.72 8.61 22.46
CA TYR A 129 1.14 7.60 23.44
C TYR A 129 2.57 7.12 23.17
N TYR A 130 2.90 6.78 21.92
CA TYR A 130 4.25 6.37 21.54
C TYR A 130 5.29 7.48 21.71
N MET A 131 4.94 8.72 21.40
CA MET A 131 5.81 9.87 21.64
C MET A 131 6.09 10.08 23.14
N GLY A 132 5.10 9.81 23.99
CA GLY A 132 5.21 9.85 25.45
C GLY A 132 5.91 8.64 26.08
N GLY A 133 6.36 7.67 25.29
CA GLY A 133 7.06 6.47 25.79
C GLY A 133 6.16 5.30 26.18
N ASN A 134 4.84 5.41 25.95
CA ASN A 134 3.87 4.35 26.25
C ASN A 134 3.70 3.45 25.02
N PHE A 135 4.45 2.35 24.96
CA PHE A 135 4.51 1.48 23.77
C PHE A 135 3.67 0.22 23.83
N ASP A 136 3.07 -0.08 24.99
CA ASP A 136 2.22 -1.27 25.16
C ASP A 136 1.02 -1.23 24.21
N ASN A 137 0.70 -2.39 23.64
CA ASN A 137 -0.47 -2.60 22.79
C ASN A 137 -1.76 -2.15 23.50
N ASN A 138 -1.84 -2.43 24.80
CA ASN A 138 -2.96 -2.09 25.64
C ASN A 138 -2.68 -0.76 26.33
N ILE A 139 -3.70 0.10 26.38
CA ILE A 139 -3.71 1.31 27.18
C ILE A 139 -4.44 0.97 28.48
N ASP A 140 -3.81 1.28 29.60
CA ASP A 140 -4.40 1.18 30.94
C ASP A 140 -4.37 2.55 31.62
N PHE A 141 -5.25 2.77 32.58
CA PHE A 141 -5.43 4.07 33.24
C PHE A 141 -5.05 3.96 34.71
N LYS A 142 -3.94 4.61 35.09
CA LYS A 142 -3.45 4.56 36.48
C LYS A 142 -4.42 5.25 37.44
N GLU A 143 -5.04 6.32 36.96
CA GLU A 143 -6.02 7.15 37.64
C GLU A 143 -7.21 6.32 38.16
N TYR A 144 -7.57 5.24 37.45
CA TYR A 144 -8.64 4.34 37.88
C TYR A 144 -8.35 3.66 39.23
N TYR A 145 -7.08 3.31 39.49
CA TYR A 145 -6.69 2.62 40.73
C TYR A 145 -6.54 3.58 41.91
N GLU A 146 -6.44 4.88 41.64
CA GLU A 146 -6.37 5.94 42.66
C GLU A 146 -7.76 6.34 43.17
N LEU A 147 -8.83 6.00 42.44
CA LEU A 147 -10.21 6.23 42.87
C LEU A 147 -10.53 5.35 44.09
N VAL A 148 -10.94 5.96 45.20
CA VAL A 148 -11.32 5.23 46.44
C VAL A 148 -12.80 4.88 46.43
N ASN A 149 -13.64 5.75 45.86
CA ASN A 149 -15.09 5.60 45.86
C ASN A 149 -15.54 4.55 44.81
N PRO A 150 -16.28 3.48 45.21
CA PRO A 150 -16.81 2.49 44.27
C PRO A 150 -17.70 3.08 43.17
N TYR A 151 -18.50 4.11 43.50
CA TYR A 151 -19.35 4.79 42.51
C TYR A 151 -18.52 5.48 41.43
N GLU A 152 -17.44 6.17 41.81
CA GLU A 152 -16.55 6.83 40.85
C GLU A 152 -15.82 5.82 39.96
N ARG A 153 -15.42 4.66 40.52
CA ARG A 153 -14.83 3.57 39.72
C ARG A 153 -15.80 3.05 38.66
N GLU A 154 -17.06 2.82 39.01
CA GLU A 154 -18.07 2.36 38.02
C GLU A 154 -18.44 3.46 37.02
N LEU A 155 -18.50 4.72 37.46
CA LEU A 155 -18.67 5.86 36.55
C LEU A 155 -17.51 5.95 35.56
N PHE A 156 -16.26 5.81 36.02
CA PHE A 156 -15.07 5.81 35.17
C PHE A 156 -15.13 4.72 34.12
N LYS A 157 -15.45 3.48 34.51
CA LYS A 157 -15.66 2.36 33.58
C LYS A 157 -16.74 2.67 32.55
N THR A 158 -17.86 3.23 33.00
CA THR A 158 -18.99 3.56 32.13
C THR A 158 -18.60 4.63 31.11
N GLN A 159 -17.87 5.66 31.53
CA GLN A 159 -17.37 6.72 30.64
C GLN A 159 -16.34 6.18 29.64
N LEU A 160 -15.49 5.23 30.03
CA LEU A 160 -14.60 4.57 29.07
C LEU A 160 -15.36 3.80 28.01
N SER A 161 -16.46 3.12 28.37
CA SER A 161 -17.29 2.40 27.41
C SER A 161 -18.08 3.34 26.47
N THR A 162 -18.27 4.61 26.83
CA THR A 162 -18.88 5.62 25.93
C THR A 162 -17.86 6.29 25.00
N MET A 163 -16.55 6.19 25.29
CA MET A 163 -15.51 6.73 24.42
C MET A 163 -15.48 6.02 23.07
N ARG A 164 -15.96 6.71 22.03
CA ARG A 164 -15.91 6.19 20.66
C ARG A 164 -14.47 5.92 20.25
N GLY A 165 -14.27 4.74 19.66
CA GLY A 165 -12.96 4.36 19.14
C GLY A 165 -11.97 3.85 20.19
N PHE A 166 -12.36 3.77 21.46
CA PHE A 166 -11.64 2.99 22.47
C PHE A 166 -12.36 1.66 22.68
N TYR A 167 -11.62 0.56 22.59
CA TYR A 167 -12.16 -0.79 22.75
C TYR A 167 -11.60 -1.41 24.02
N ARG A 168 -12.40 -1.38 25.07
CA ARG A 168 -12.08 -2.06 26.32
C ARG A 168 -12.00 -3.56 26.08
N LEU A 169 -10.94 -4.20 26.56
CA LEU A 169 -10.67 -5.62 26.29
C LEU A 169 -11.68 -6.55 26.95
N SER A 170 -12.23 -6.14 28.10
CA SER A 170 -13.31 -6.86 28.77
C SER A 170 -14.62 -6.93 27.97
N ASP A 171 -14.80 -6.03 27.00
CA ASP A 171 -16.04 -5.95 26.20
C ASP A 171 -15.96 -6.79 24.93
N VAL A 172 -14.84 -7.48 24.71
CA VAL A 172 -14.52 -8.24 23.49
C VAL A 172 -13.94 -9.62 23.79
N ASP A 173 -14.16 -10.12 25.01
CA ASP A 173 -13.70 -11.42 25.50
C ASP A 173 -12.20 -11.69 25.27
N GLN A 174 -11.40 -10.63 25.30
CA GLN A 174 -9.94 -10.74 25.24
C GLN A 174 -9.35 -10.75 26.64
N VAL A 175 -8.23 -11.45 26.80
CA VAL A 175 -7.46 -11.45 28.05
C VAL A 175 -7.05 -10.02 28.37
N SER A 176 -7.72 -9.44 29.36
CA SER A 176 -7.49 -8.07 29.77
C SER A 176 -6.58 -8.03 31.00
N PRO A 177 -5.53 -7.19 31.02
CA PRO A 177 -4.71 -7.01 32.21
C PRO A 177 -5.46 -6.28 33.33
N SER A 178 -6.55 -5.55 33.01
CA SER A 178 -7.38 -4.83 33.97
C SER A 178 -8.82 -4.65 33.51
N SER A 179 -9.72 -4.20 34.39
CA SER A 179 -11.10 -3.89 34.01
C SER A 179 -11.28 -2.60 33.20
N VAL A 180 -10.21 -1.82 32.98
CA VAL A 180 -10.24 -0.56 32.22
C VAL A 180 -9.28 -0.54 31.03
N ALA A 181 -8.48 -1.59 30.87
CA ALA A 181 -7.55 -1.71 29.77
C ALA A 181 -8.27 -1.87 28.43
N GLY A 182 -7.70 -1.27 27.39
CA GLY A 182 -8.29 -1.29 26.07
C GLY A 182 -7.29 -0.97 24.95
N VAL A 183 -7.79 -1.01 23.73
CA VAL A 183 -7.03 -0.67 22.51
C VAL A 183 -7.75 0.42 21.74
N THR A 184 -7.00 1.32 21.11
CA THR A 184 -7.58 2.32 20.20
C THR A 184 -7.99 1.66 18.88
N HIS A 185 -9.00 2.21 18.23
CA HIS A 185 -9.37 1.89 16.86
C HIS A 185 -8.18 2.08 15.91
N GLY A 186 -8.09 1.22 14.90
CA GLY A 186 -7.06 1.28 13.87
C GLY A 186 -5.82 0.45 14.19
N ILE A 187 -5.06 0.12 13.15
CA ILE A 187 -3.83 -0.65 13.29
C ILE A 187 -2.68 0.29 13.70
N PRO A 188 -1.97 0.02 14.81
CA PRO A 188 -1.03 0.98 15.39
C PRO A 188 0.29 1.17 14.61
N THR A 189 0.54 0.38 13.57
CA THR A 189 1.75 0.53 12.74
C THR A 189 1.78 1.83 11.95
N PHE A 190 0.62 2.41 11.59
CA PHE A 190 0.56 3.75 11.02
C PHE A 190 0.85 4.84 12.07
N PRO A 191 0.22 4.83 13.26
CA PRO A 191 0.64 5.66 14.39
C PRO A 191 2.14 5.59 14.72
N ALA A 192 2.80 4.45 14.52
CA ALA A 192 4.26 4.35 14.69
C ALA A 192 5.07 5.20 13.70
N LEU A 193 4.58 5.39 12.45
CA LEU A 193 5.19 6.30 11.48
C LEU A 193 4.99 7.76 11.90
N LEU A 194 3.76 8.10 12.33
CA LEU A 194 3.44 9.42 12.85
C LEU A 194 4.29 9.76 14.06
N ALA A 195 4.40 8.83 15.02
CA ALA A 195 5.19 8.99 16.22
C ALA A 195 6.69 9.13 15.91
N LEU A 196 7.22 8.37 14.94
CA LEU A 196 8.62 8.54 14.50
C LEU A 196 8.88 9.98 14.06
N TRP A 197 8.02 10.53 13.21
CA TRP A 197 8.13 11.90 12.72
C TRP A 197 7.89 12.93 13.81
N GLY A 198 6.81 12.78 14.58
CA GLY A 198 6.44 13.68 15.67
C GLY A 198 7.48 13.72 16.79
N THR A 199 8.18 12.61 17.07
CA THR A 199 9.27 12.61 18.05
C THR A 199 10.51 13.36 17.55
N MET A 200 10.74 13.39 16.23
CA MET A 200 11.86 14.14 15.64
C MET A 200 11.57 15.64 15.52
N PHE A 201 10.33 16.01 15.18
CA PHE A 201 9.98 17.37 14.76
C PHE A 201 8.92 18.04 15.64
N GLY A 202 8.47 17.38 16.71
CA GLY A 202 7.47 17.90 17.65
C GLY A 202 6.05 17.49 17.29
N LEU A 203 5.18 17.53 18.30
CA LEU A 203 3.78 17.09 18.23
C LEU A 203 2.96 17.89 17.19
N SER A 204 3.20 19.19 17.07
CA SER A 204 2.55 20.06 16.09
C SER A 204 2.89 19.69 14.64
N ASN A 205 4.04 19.05 14.42
CA ASN A 205 4.54 18.70 13.10
C ASN A 205 4.32 17.23 12.74
N MET A 206 3.64 16.45 13.59
CA MET A 206 3.41 15.01 13.40
C MET A 206 2.80 14.68 12.02
N ASN A 207 1.90 15.53 11.53
CA ASN A 207 1.24 15.37 10.23
C ASN A 207 2.19 15.52 9.04
N GLY A 208 3.39 16.09 9.23
CA GLY A 208 4.41 16.19 8.17
C GLY A 208 4.86 14.83 7.61
N MET A 209 4.64 13.74 8.36
CA MET A 209 4.81 12.38 7.86
C MET A 209 3.95 12.10 6.61
N LEU A 210 2.72 12.61 6.55
CA LEU A 210 1.81 12.43 5.41
C LEU A 210 2.35 13.14 4.15
N THR A 211 2.89 14.35 4.32
CA THR A 211 3.56 15.08 3.24
C THR A 211 4.75 14.29 2.71
N LEU A 212 5.59 13.73 3.59
CA LEU A 212 6.72 12.90 3.14
C LEU A 212 6.27 11.67 2.35
N LEU A 213 5.21 10.98 2.80
CA LEU A 213 4.63 9.84 2.09
C LEU A 213 4.05 10.24 0.73
N LEU A 214 3.39 11.39 0.63
CA LEU A 214 2.93 11.97 -0.63
C LEU A 214 4.10 12.20 -1.60
N LEU A 215 5.17 12.84 -1.13
CA LEU A 215 6.33 13.14 -1.98
C LEU A 215 6.96 11.85 -2.53
N LEU A 216 7.07 10.81 -1.70
CA LEU A 216 7.57 9.51 -2.15
C LEU A 216 6.61 8.83 -3.13
N MET A 217 5.30 8.91 -2.93
CA MET A 217 4.31 8.38 -3.88
C MET A 217 4.40 9.06 -5.26
N VAL A 218 4.50 10.40 -5.28
CA VAL A 218 4.69 11.19 -6.50
C VAL A 218 6.02 10.86 -7.17
N ALA A 219 7.10 10.75 -6.40
CA ALA A 219 8.41 10.41 -6.92
C ALA A 219 8.46 8.97 -7.49
N ASN A 220 7.81 8.01 -6.83
CA ASN A 220 7.67 6.65 -7.34
C ASN A 220 6.87 6.63 -8.65
N THR A 221 5.81 7.43 -8.76
CA THR A 221 5.05 7.61 -10.01
C THR A 221 5.96 8.08 -11.17
N TYR A 222 6.85 9.04 -10.90
CA TYR A 222 7.84 9.51 -11.89
C TYR A 222 8.79 8.41 -12.36
N LEU A 223 9.20 7.51 -11.44
CA LEU A 223 10.05 6.37 -11.75
C LEU A 223 9.31 5.27 -12.52
N ILE A 224 8.07 4.94 -12.14
CA ILE A 224 7.23 3.97 -12.86
C ILE A 224 6.99 4.45 -14.29
N SER A 225 6.65 5.72 -14.47
CA SER A 225 6.45 6.33 -15.79
C SER A 225 7.72 6.20 -16.66
N GLY A 226 8.90 6.36 -16.07
CA GLY A 226 10.17 6.08 -16.74
C GLY A 226 10.34 4.61 -17.13
N ASN A 227 9.96 3.68 -16.25
CA ASN A 227 10.00 2.23 -16.52
C ASN A 227 9.00 1.80 -17.62
N LEU A 228 7.93 2.57 -17.85
CA LEU A 228 6.97 2.39 -18.96
C LEU A 228 7.50 2.94 -20.30
N GLY A 229 8.64 3.62 -20.28
CA GLY A 229 9.28 4.22 -21.46
C GLY A 229 8.75 5.61 -21.82
N HIS A 230 8.08 6.29 -20.88
CA HIS A 230 7.56 7.63 -21.10
C HIS A 230 8.67 8.69 -21.11
N LYS A 231 8.49 9.74 -21.93
CA LYS A 231 9.41 10.90 -21.99
C LYS A 231 9.31 11.73 -20.71
N VAL A 232 10.35 12.52 -20.42
CA VAL A 232 10.42 13.39 -19.22
C VAL A 232 9.16 14.24 -19.03
N ILE A 233 8.61 14.81 -20.10
CA ILE A 233 7.38 15.62 -20.05
C ILE A 233 6.20 14.79 -19.53
N THR A 234 5.92 13.64 -20.15
CA THR A 234 4.85 12.72 -19.72
C THR A 234 5.05 12.24 -18.29
N ARG A 235 6.29 11.93 -17.89
CA ARG A 235 6.62 11.55 -16.51
C ARG A 235 6.28 12.67 -15.52
N THR A 236 6.59 13.91 -15.89
CA THR A 236 6.33 15.11 -15.08
C THR A 236 4.83 15.35 -14.95
N ILE A 237 4.09 15.35 -16.06
CA ILE A 237 2.64 15.53 -16.08
C ILE A 237 1.95 14.45 -15.25
N ALA A 238 2.28 13.18 -15.46
CA ALA A 238 1.69 12.09 -14.68
C ALA A 238 1.95 12.24 -13.17
N SER A 239 3.15 12.64 -12.79
CA SER A 239 3.51 12.84 -11.38
C SER A 239 2.78 14.05 -10.78
N ALA A 240 2.67 15.15 -11.54
CA ALA A 240 1.92 16.33 -11.13
C ALA A 240 0.43 16.01 -10.95
N LEU A 241 -0.18 15.31 -11.90
CA LEU A 241 -1.59 14.89 -11.83
C LEU A 241 -1.88 14.02 -10.61
N VAL A 242 -0.98 13.11 -10.23
CA VAL A 242 -1.12 12.34 -8.99
C VAL A 242 -1.00 13.25 -7.77
N GLY A 243 0.02 14.11 -7.74
CA GLY A 243 0.29 14.98 -6.58
C GLY A 243 -0.81 15.98 -6.30
N ILE A 244 -1.40 16.59 -7.34
CA ILE A 244 -2.45 17.61 -7.20
C ILE A 244 -3.87 17.01 -7.25
N CYS A 245 -3.99 15.69 -7.40
CA CYS A 245 -5.30 15.02 -7.40
C CYS A 245 -6.03 15.34 -6.09
N PRO A 246 -7.27 15.86 -6.13
CA PRO A 246 -7.96 16.36 -4.93
C PRO A 246 -8.03 15.33 -3.80
N ILE A 247 -8.32 14.06 -4.12
CA ILE A 247 -8.42 13.01 -3.10
C ILE A 247 -7.08 12.62 -2.50
N VAL A 248 -6.01 12.65 -3.30
CA VAL A 248 -4.64 12.38 -2.85
C VAL A 248 -4.15 13.51 -1.95
N MET A 249 -4.35 14.75 -2.40
CA MET A 249 -3.98 15.94 -1.63
C MET A 249 -4.75 15.99 -0.31
N TRP A 250 -6.07 15.74 -0.33
CA TRP A 250 -6.88 15.63 0.88
C TRP A 250 -6.36 14.54 1.81
N SER A 251 -6.07 13.34 1.29
CA SER A 251 -5.51 12.24 2.09
C SER A 251 -4.12 12.55 2.66
N SER A 252 -3.35 13.44 2.03
CA SER A 252 -2.05 13.89 2.54
C SER A 252 -2.14 14.92 3.66
N LYS A 253 -3.34 15.49 3.90
CA LYS A 253 -3.59 16.50 4.93
C LYS A 253 -4.38 15.97 6.12
N ASN A 254 -5.05 14.84 5.95
CA ASN A 254 -5.87 14.18 6.96
C ASN A 254 -5.10 12.95 7.46
N VAL A 255 -5.05 12.73 8.78
CA VAL A 255 -4.25 11.68 9.41
C VAL A 255 -4.86 10.29 9.18
N LEU A 256 -4.79 9.82 7.95
CA LEU A 256 -5.34 8.55 7.51
C LEU A 256 -4.27 7.73 6.78
N THR A 257 -4.49 6.43 6.72
CA THR A 257 -3.53 5.44 6.28
C THR A 257 -3.34 5.39 4.76
N GLU A 258 -4.29 5.91 3.97
CA GLU A 258 -4.35 5.68 2.53
C GLU A 258 -3.15 6.25 1.77
N ILE A 259 -2.57 7.36 2.23
CA ILE A 259 -1.36 7.91 1.61
C ILE A 259 -0.14 7.01 1.85
N ALA A 260 -0.06 6.35 3.01
CA ALA A 260 0.98 5.36 3.30
C ALA A 260 0.82 4.13 2.42
N VAL A 261 -0.41 3.62 2.29
CA VAL A 261 -0.70 2.49 1.40
C VAL A 261 -0.40 2.85 -0.07
N GLY A 262 -0.74 4.07 -0.51
CA GLY A 262 -0.41 4.55 -1.86
C GLY A 262 1.09 4.68 -2.11
N MET A 263 1.85 5.14 -1.12
CA MET A 263 3.32 5.16 -1.17
C MET A 263 3.87 3.74 -1.30
N PHE A 264 3.39 2.78 -0.49
CA PHE A 264 3.83 1.38 -0.57
C PHE A 264 3.45 0.72 -1.90
N LEU A 265 2.23 0.91 -2.38
CA LEU A 265 1.81 0.37 -3.67
C LEU A 265 2.62 0.99 -4.82
N SER A 266 2.81 2.31 -4.85
CA SER A 266 3.67 2.93 -5.88
C SER A 266 5.13 2.44 -5.79
N CYS A 267 5.67 2.19 -4.61
CA CYS A 267 6.98 1.55 -4.43
C CYS A 267 6.99 0.11 -5.01
N PHE A 268 5.94 -0.69 -4.76
CA PHE A 268 5.78 -2.01 -5.36
C PHE A 268 5.81 -1.96 -6.90
N TYR A 269 4.99 -1.08 -7.50
CA TYR A 269 4.96 -0.92 -8.95
C TYR A 269 6.30 -0.42 -9.51
N GLN A 270 6.97 0.47 -8.80
CA GLN A 270 8.29 0.96 -9.17
C GLN A 270 9.33 -0.18 -9.22
N LEU A 271 9.30 -1.10 -8.25
CA LEU A 271 10.22 -2.23 -8.17
C LEU A 271 9.87 -3.35 -9.17
N ILE A 272 8.59 -3.70 -9.34
CA ILE A 272 8.20 -4.80 -10.23
C ILE A 272 8.33 -4.44 -11.72
N THR A 273 8.13 -3.17 -12.06
CA THR A 273 8.33 -2.65 -13.42
C THR A 273 9.80 -2.43 -13.76
N GLU A 274 10.69 -2.48 -12.78
CA GLU A 274 12.13 -2.36 -13.00
C GLU A 274 12.66 -3.53 -13.82
N SER A 275 13.25 -3.23 -14.97
CA SER A 275 13.78 -4.23 -15.91
C SER A 275 15.30 -4.33 -15.88
N SER A 276 16.02 -3.33 -15.34
CA SER A 276 17.47 -3.22 -15.48
C SER A 276 18.30 -4.22 -14.65
N LYS A 277 17.72 -4.85 -13.62
CA LYS A 277 18.47 -5.70 -12.68
C LYS A 277 17.77 -7.00 -12.31
N LYS A 278 18.57 -8.07 -12.22
CA LYS A 278 18.21 -9.38 -11.67
C LYS A 278 18.08 -9.25 -10.13
N LYS A 279 17.17 -10.00 -9.49
CA LYS A 279 16.89 -10.07 -8.03
C LYS A 279 16.00 -8.99 -7.40
N LEU A 280 15.62 -7.92 -8.11
CA LEU A 280 14.64 -6.94 -7.60
C LEU A 280 13.21 -7.50 -7.44
N GLY A 281 12.91 -8.66 -8.05
CA GLY A 281 11.61 -9.31 -7.92
C GLY A 281 11.29 -9.69 -6.47
N ILE A 282 12.28 -10.10 -5.67
CA ILE A 282 12.08 -10.42 -4.25
C ILE A 282 11.80 -9.15 -3.45
N LEU A 283 12.57 -8.09 -3.69
CA LEU A 283 12.42 -6.82 -2.99
C LEU A 283 11.06 -6.16 -3.24
N ALA A 284 10.46 -6.39 -4.42
CA ALA A 284 9.10 -5.93 -4.70
C ALA A 284 8.04 -6.52 -3.74
N ALA A 285 8.34 -7.61 -3.01
CA ALA A 285 7.43 -8.11 -1.98
C ALA A 285 7.32 -7.16 -0.79
N LEU A 286 8.42 -6.50 -0.40
CA LEU A 286 8.52 -5.73 0.84
C LEU A 286 7.44 -4.65 0.99
N PRO A 287 7.11 -3.82 -0.02
CA PRO A 287 6.04 -2.83 0.12
C PRO A 287 4.66 -3.46 0.31
N ILE A 288 4.42 -4.66 -0.25
CA ILE A 288 3.16 -5.38 -0.04
C ILE A 288 3.10 -5.93 1.39
N VAL A 289 4.21 -6.45 1.91
CA VAL A 289 4.30 -6.86 3.31
C VAL A 289 4.05 -5.66 4.23
N ALA A 290 4.69 -4.51 3.96
CA ALA A 290 4.46 -3.29 4.73
C ALA A 290 2.99 -2.85 4.71
N ALA A 291 2.33 -2.89 3.55
CA ALA A 291 0.90 -2.60 3.45
C ALA A 291 0.06 -3.60 4.26
N ALA A 292 0.39 -4.89 4.23
CA ALA A 292 -0.32 -5.92 4.98
C ALA A 292 -0.19 -5.79 6.50
N PHE A 293 0.91 -5.21 7.00
CA PHE A 293 1.07 -4.88 8.42
C PHE A 293 0.46 -3.51 8.78
N LEU A 294 0.12 -2.67 7.80
CA LEU A 294 -0.40 -1.32 8.00
C LEU A 294 -1.91 -1.22 7.90
N HIS A 295 -2.53 -1.91 6.93
CA HIS A 295 -3.93 -1.68 6.61
C HIS A 295 -4.66 -2.94 6.13
N VAL A 296 -5.89 -3.11 6.65
CA VAL A 296 -6.81 -4.21 6.32
C VAL A 296 -7.22 -4.25 4.83
N THR A 297 -7.23 -3.10 4.15
CA THR A 297 -7.57 -3.05 2.70
C THR A 297 -6.56 -3.76 1.82
N THR A 298 -5.40 -4.16 2.34
CA THR A 298 -4.42 -4.94 1.57
C THR A 298 -5.01 -6.23 1.03
N THR A 299 -6.01 -6.82 1.71
CA THR A 299 -6.78 -7.97 1.21
C THR A 299 -7.41 -7.71 -0.15
N VAL A 300 -7.87 -6.48 -0.39
CA VAL A 300 -8.50 -6.07 -1.66
C VAL A 300 -7.45 -5.93 -2.77
N PHE A 301 -6.18 -5.70 -2.46
CA PHE A 301 -5.12 -5.57 -3.46
C PHE A 301 -4.33 -6.86 -3.69
N MET A 302 -4.46 -7.87 -2.81
CA MET A 302 -3.67 -9.09 -2.92
C MET A 302 -3.85 -9.82 -4.27
N PRO A 303 -5.06 -9.94 -4.85
CA PRO A 303 -5.21 -10.58 -6.15
C PRO A 303 -4.47 -9.86 -7.29
N VAL A 304 -4.47 -8.52 -7.33
CA VAL A 304 -3.71 -7.78 -8.36
C VAL A 304 -2.20 -7.90 -8.17
N VAL A 305 -1.72 -8.01 -6.92
CA VAL A 305 -0.31 -8.30 -6.62
C VAL A 305 0.09 -9.66 -7.17
N VAL A 306 -0.72 -10.70 -6.93
CA VAL A 306 -0.52 -12.06 -7.48
C VAL A 306 -0.48 -12.04 -9.00
N VAL A 307 -1.44 -11.37 -9.64
CA VAL A 307 -1.48 -11.22 -11.10
C VAL A 307 -0.24 -10.48 -11.62
N SER A 308 0.21 -9.45 -10.92
CA SER A 308 1.39 -8.66 -11.32
C SER A 308 2.67 -9.48 -11.27
N PHE A 309 2.91 -10.23 -10.19
CA PHE A 309 4.04 -11.15 -10.10
C PHE A 309 3.95 -12.29 -11.10
N GLY A 310 2.76 -12.88 -11.26
CA GLY A 310 2.49 -13.94 -12.23
C GLY A 310 2.78 -13.47 -13.66
N ALA A 311 2.29 -12.30 -14.06
CA ALA A 311 2.56 -11.69 -15.36
C ALA A 311 4.06 -11.41 -15.54
N ALA A 312 4.73 -10.86 -14.52
CA ALA A 312 6.17 -10.62 -14.55
C ALA A 312 6.96 -11.92 -14.75
N TYR A 313 6.61 -13.00 -14.04
CA TYR A 313 7.23 -14.31 -14.16
C TYR A 313 6.97 -14.96 -15.52
N ILE A 314 5.70 -15.03 -15.94
CA ILE A 314 5.32 -15.66 -17.20
C ILE A 314 6.00 -14.97 -18.39
N ILE A 315 6.19 -13.66 -18.34
CA ILE A 315 6.84 -12.92 -19.43
C ILE A 315 8.36 -13.07 -19.41
N THR A 316 9.00 -13.01 -18.24
CA THR A 316 10.47 -12.91 -18.13
C THR A 316 11.17 -14.21 -17.76
N ARG A 317 10.43 -15.20 -17.24
CA ARG A 317 10.93 -16.44 -16.61
C ARG A 317 11.88 -16.26 -15.45
N ARG A 318 11.95 -15.06 -14.88
CA ARG A 318 12.84 -14.82 -13.75
C ARG A 318 12.20 -15.32 -12.46
N ARG A 319 12.86 -16.30 -11.82
CA ARG A 319 12.40 -16.95 -10.58
C ARG A 319 12.33 -16.00 -9.38
N ASP A 320 13.03 -14.86 -9.42
CA ASP A 320 12.95 -13.86 -8.35
C ASP A 320 11.56 -13.24 -8.21
N TYR A 321 10.76 -13.20 -9.29
CA TYR A 321 9.34 -12.80 -9.18
C TYR A 321 8.47 -13.85 -8.49
N VAL A 322 8.80 -15.14 -8.64
CA VAL A 322 8.10 -16.22 -7.94
C VAL A 322 8.42 -16.17 -6.45
N LEU A 323 9.71 -16.04 -6.12
CA LEU A 323 10.13 -15.88 -4.73
C LEU A 323 9.54 -14.61 -4.10
N GLY A 324 9.53 -13.48 -4.83
CA GLY A 324 8.86 -12.26 -4.39
C GLY A 324 7.37 -12.45 -4.14
N MET A 325 6.68 -13.18 -5.03
CA MET A 325 5.27 -13.51 -4.83
C MET A 325 5.05 -14.33 -3.55
N VAL A 326 5.85 -15.37 -3.32
CA VAL A 326 5.77 -16.20 -2.12
C VAL A 326 6.04 -15.36 -0.87
N CYS A 327 7.08 -14.50 -0.87
CA CYS A 327 7.35 -13.58 0.23
C CYS A 327 6.18 -12.62 0.48
N ALA A 328 5.52 -12.12 -0.56
CA ALA A 328 4.35 -11.26 -0.42
C ALA A 328 3.15 -12.01 0.18
N LEU A 329 2.92 -13.27 -0.20
CA LEU A 329 1.87 -14.12 0.36
C LEU A 329 2.11 -14.43 1.85
N ILE A 330 3.34 -14.81 2.20
CA ILE A 330 3.75 -15.06 3.60
C ILE A 330 3.62 -13.77 4.42
N GLY A 331 4.11 -12.65 3.90
CA GLY A 331 3.99 -11.37 4.58
C GLY A 331 2.54 -10.92 4.75
N TYR A 332 1.68 -11.17 3.76
CA TYR A 332 0.26 -10.88 3.84
C TYR A 332 -0.43 -11.67 4.95
N VAL A 333 -0.27 -13.00 4.97
CA VAL A 333 -0.88 -13.83 6.02
C VAL A 333 -0.34 -13.50 7.41
N SER A 334 0.95 -13.16 7.51
CA SER A 334 1.56 -12.72 8.77
C SER A 334 0.95 -11.41 9.26
N GLY A 335 0.79 -10.42 8.38
CA GLY A 335 0.17 -9.14 8.72
C GLY A 335 -1.28 -9.29 9.16
N VAL A 336 -2.09 -10.08 8.43
CA VAL A 336 -3.47 -10.37 8.82
C VAL A 336 -3.54 -11.11 10.16
N THR A 337 -2.66 -12.09 10.40
CA THR A 337 -2.61 -12.83 11.67
C THR A 337 -2.27 -11.92 12.85
N MET A 338 -1.30 -11.00 12.68
CA MET A 338 -1.00 -9.99 13.68
C MET A 338 -2.24 -9.14 14.00
N MET A 339 -2.96 -8.67 12.97
CA MET A 339 -4.16 -7.85 13.15
C MET A 339 -5.27 -8.61 13.91
N PHE A 340 -5.55 -9.86 13.53
CA PHE A 340 -6.54 -10.69 14.22
C PHE A 340 -6.16 -11.06 15.66
N SER A 341 -4.86 -11.17 15.97
CA SER A 341 -4.41 -11.54 17.32
C SER A 341 -4.31 -10.36 18.30
N ARG A 342 -4.10 -9.14 17.82
CA ARG A 342 -3.88 -7.96 18.68
C ARG A 342 -4.91 -6.84 18.53
N PHE A 343 -5.63 -6.77 17.41
CA PHE A 343 -6.52 -5.65 17.07
C PHE A 343 -7.87 -6.13 16.53
N THR A 344 -8.36 -7.26 17.06
CA THR A 344 -9.46 -8.08 16.51
C THR A 344 -10.72 -7.29 16.21
N LYS A 345 -11.23 -6.47 17.15
CA LYS A 345 -12.49 -5.71 16.95
C LYS A 345 -12.43 -4.79 15.74
N TYR A 346 -11.34 -4.05 15.57
CA TYR A 346 -11.14 -3.22 14.39
C TYR A 346 -11.06 -4.06 13.11
N THR A 347 -10.30 -5.14 13.15
CA THR A 347 -10.06 -6.02 12.01
C THR A 347 -11.34 -6.69 11.53
N VAL A 348 -12.09 -7.30 12.44
CA VAL A 348 -13.36 -7.99 12.17
C VAL A 348 -14.39 -7.02 11.60
N PHE A 349 -14.53 -5.84 12.20
CA PHE A 349 -15.47 -4.81 11.71
C PHE A 349 -15.22 -4.45 10.24
N ASN A 350 -13.96 -4.33 9.84
CA ASN A 350 -13.61 -4.03 8.45
C ASN A 350 -13.86 -5.22 7.48
N TYR A 351 -13.80 -6.47 7.96
CA TYR A 351 -14.11 -7.64 7.15
C TYR A 351 -15.59 -8.00 7.10
N GLN A 352 -16.46 -7.37 7.91
CA GLN A 352 -17.91 -7.63 7.89
C GLN A 352 -18.54 -7.45 6.50
N VAL A 353 -18.07 -6.46 5.72
CA VAL A 353 -18.53 -6.26 4.33
C VAL A 353 -18.25 -7.49 3.46
N LEU A 354 -17.09 -8.13 3.66
CA LEU A 354 -16.73 -9.35 2.95
C LEU A 354 -17.58 -10.53 3.43
N PHE A 355 -17.74 -10.69 4.76
CA PHE A 355 -18.56 -11.75 5.35
C PHE A 355 -20.00 -11.72 4.81
N SER A 356 -20.61 -10.53 4.83
CA SER A 356 -21.95 -10.28 4.28
C SER A 356 -22.04 -10.62 2.79
N LYS A 357 -21.07 -10.19 1.97
CA LYS A 357 -21.05 -10.48 0.52
C LYS A 357 -20.88 -11.96 0.18
N THR A 358 -20.30 -12.73 1.09
CA THR A 358 -20.13 -14.18 0.92
C THR A 358 -21.29 -15.00 1.46
N ASN A 359 -22.39 -14.36 1.88
CA ASN A 359 -23.57 -15.03 2.45
C ASN A 359 -23.21 -16.02 3.57
N GLY A 360 -22.25 -15.65 4.43
CA GLY A 360 -21.84 -16.47 5.57
C GLY A 360 -20.83 -17.59 5.27
N LEU A 361 -20.33 -17.72 4.04
CA LEU A 361 -19.21 -18.65 3.76
C LEU A 361 -17.94 -18.24 4.52
N LEU A 362 -17.67 -16.93 4.61
CA LEU A 362 -16.63 -16.37 5.46
C LEU A 362 -17.27 -15.79 6.72
N THR A 363 -16.79 -16.22 7.87
CA THR A 363 -17.17 -15.75 9.21
C THR A 363 -15.93 -15.29 9.96
N GLU A 364 -16.14 -14.60 11.09
CA GLU A 364 -15.04 -14.23 11.99
C GLU A 364 -14.19 -15.44 12.39
N ASP A 365 -14.84 -16.55 12.72
CA ASP A 365 -14.17 -17.77 13.22
C ASP A 365 -13.33 -18.47 12.15
N ASN A 366 -13.81 -18.51 10.90
CA ASN A 366 -13.18 -19.31 9.85
C ASN A 366 -12.24 -18.50 8.95
N PHE A 367 -12.35 -17.16 8.95
CA PHE A 367 -11.68 -16.31 7.98
C PHE A 367 -10.17 -16.47 7.99
N LEU A 368 -9.56 -16.45 9.18
CA LEU A 368 -8.11 -16.54 9.31
C LEU A 368 -7.60 -17.89 8.77
N TYR A 369 -8.25 -19.01 9.11
CA TYR A 369 -7.89 -20.34 8.62
C TYR A 369 -7.99 -20.44 7.10
N ILE A 370 -9.06 -19.90 6.50
CA ILE A 370 -9.25 -19.89 5.05
C ILE A 370 -8.15 -19.08 4.37
N VAL A 371 -7.81 -17.90 4.92
CA VAL A 371 -6.70 -17.10 4.40
C VAL A 371 -5.39 -17.88 4.45
N TRP A 372 -5.07 -18.54 5.55
CA TRP A 372 -3.87 -19.39 5.67
C TRP A 372 -3.83 -20.49 4.60
N ILE A 373 -4.91 -21.28 4.49
CA ILE A 373 -5.01 -22.38 3.52
C ILE A 373 -4.82 -21.85 2.08
N LEU A 374 -5.54 -20.77 1.72
CA LEU A 374 -5.44 -20.19 0.38
C LEU A 374 -4.03 -19.67 0.08
N MET A 375 -3.37 -19.00 1.02
CA MET A 375 -2.00 -18.48 0.80
C MET A 375 -0.97 -19.61 0.68
N ILE A 376 -1.11 -20.69 1.46
CA ILE A 376 -0.25 -21.88 1.37
C ILE A 376 -0.47 -22.58 0.03
N LEU A 377 -1.71 -22.89 -0.34
CA LEU A 377 -2.04 -23.56 -1.59
C LEU A 377 -1.56 -22.75 -2.80
N LEU A 378 -1.78 -21.43 -2.79
CA LEU A 378 -1.32 -20.55 -3.86
C LEU A 378 0.21 -20.54 -3.95
N SER A 379 0.91 -20.50 -2.82
CA SER A 379 2.38 -20.57 -2.79
C SER A 379 2.90 -21.88 -3.38
N ILE A 380 2.31 -23.01 -3.01
CA ILE A 380 2.63 -24.33 -3.56
C ILE A 380 2.39 -24.37 -5.07
N VAL A 381 1.22 -23.93 -5.52
CA VAL A 381 0.85 -23.92 -6.95
C VAL A 381 1.84 -23.07 -7.75
N VAL A 382 2.22 -21.89 -7.26
CA VAL A 382 3.11 -20.98 -7.98
C VAL A 382 4.54 -21.52 -8.03
N ILE A 383 5.04 -22.12 -6.94
CA ILE A 383 6.32 -22.82 -6.93
C ILE A 383 6.26 -24.01 -7.90
N PHE A 384 5.22 -24.83 -7.84
CA PHE A 384 5.04 -25.98 -8.72
C PHE A 384 5.04 -25.56 -10.20
N ILE A 385 4.24 -24.57 -10.59
CA ILE A 385 4.25 -24.02 -11.95
C ILE A 385 5.64 -23.49 -12.30
N ALA A 386 6.35 -22.88 -11.35
CA ALA A 386 7.65 -22.29 -11.64
C ALA A 386 8.74 -23.33 -11.93
N TYR A 387 8.72 -24.47 -11.24
CA TYR A 387 9.78 -25.49 -11.28
C TYR A 387 9.44 -26.73 -12.11
N THR A 388 8.23 -26.84 -12.65
CA THR A 388 7.83 -27.96 -13.52
C THR A 388 7.83 -27.59 -15.01
N PRO A 389 7.80 -28.60 -15.92
CA PRO A 389 7.64 -28.37 -17.36
C PRO A 389 6.36 -27.61 -17.71
N ILE A 390 5.33 -27.63 -16.85
CA ILE A 390 4.08 -26.91 -17.05
C ILE A 390 4.33 -25.40 -17.20
N GLY A 391 5.14 -24.81 -16.32
CA GLY A 391 5.48 -23.39 -16.46
C GLY A 391 6.21 -23.07 -17.76
N THR A 392 7.07 -23.96 -18.22
CA THR A 392 7.75 -23.81 -19.51
C THR A 392 6.74 -23.87 -20.65
N LYS A 393 5.79 -24.80 -20.62
CA LYS A 393 4.69 -24.88 -21.59
C LYS A 393 3.85 -23.60 -21.60
N ILE A 394 3.42 -23.11 -20.43
CA ILE A 394 2.66 -21.85 -20.28
C ILE A 394 3.45 -20.69 -20.88
N HIS A 395 4.73 -20.56 -20.53
CA HIS A 395 5.59 -19.51 -21.08
C HIS A 395 5.72 -19.57 -22.58
N LEU A 396 5.95 -20.75 -23.16
CA LEU A 396 6.04 -20.93 -24.60
C LEU A 396 4.72 -20.56 -25.29
N SER A 397 3.58 -20.93 -24.71
CA SER A 397 2.25 -20.51 -25.19
C SER A 397 2.07 -18.99 -25.14
N CYS A 398 2.40 -18.34 -24.01
CA CYS A 398 2.34 -16.89 -23.89
C CYS A 398 3.35 -16.18 -24.82
N LYS A 399 4.53 -16.78 -25.04
CA LYS A 399 5.53 -16.29 -26.00
C LYS A 399 4.96 -16.37 -27.42
N LYS A 400 4.34 -17.48 -27.82
CA LYS A 400 3.64 -17.62 -29.12
C LYS A 400 2.56 -16.55 -29.29
N VAL A 401 1.75 -16.28 -28.25
CA VAL A 401 0.76 -15.19 -28.26
C VAL A 401 1.43 -13.83 -28.50
N ARG A 402 2.64 -13.59 -27.99
CA ARG A 402 3.32 -12.29 -28.12
C ARG A 402 4.09 -12.12 -29.42
N THR A 403 4.73 -13.17 -29.92
CA THR A 403 5.66 -13.11 -31.05
C THR A 403 5.01 -13.42 -32.39
N THR A 404 4.02 -14.31 -32.44
CA THR A 404 3.38 -14.70 -33.70
C THR A 404 2.28 -13.73 -34.12
N LYS A 405 2.10 -13.50 -35.43
CA LYS A 405 1.03 -12.63 -35.95
C LYS A 405 -0.36 -13.12 -35.55
N LYS A 406 -0.61 -14.43 -35.68
CA LYS A 406 -1.89 -15.08 -35.33
C LYS A 406 -2.14 -15.05 -33.82
N GLY A 407 -1.15 -15.45 -33.01
CA GLY A 407 -1.25 -15.41 -31.55
C GLY A 407 -1.49 -14.00 -31.00
N CYS A 408 -0.78 -13.00 -31.55
CA CYS A 408 -0.94 -11.61 -31.11
C CYS A 408 -2.31 -11.06 -31.50
N LYS A 409 -2.88 -11.48 -32.64
CA LYS A 409 -4.25 -11.14 -33.02
C LYS A 409 -5.25 -11.74 -32.03
N ILE A 410 -5.12 -13.03 -31.71
CA ILE A 410 -6.02 -13.72 -30.76
C ILE A 410 -5.94 -13.09 -29.37
N GLY A 411 -4.73 -12.96 -28.80
CA GLY A 411 -4.55 -12.33 -27.48
C GLY A 411 -5.09 -10.90 -27.46
N SER A 412 -4.91 -10.15 -28.55
CA SER A 412 -5.45 -8.81 -28.70
C SER A 412 -6.97 -8.75 -28.74
N ILE A 413 -7.63 -9.76 -29.29
CA ILE A 413 -9.09 -9.86 -29.27
C ILE A 413 -9.55 -10.19 -27.86
N VAL A 414 -8.95 -11.18 -27.20
CA VAL A 414 -9.30 -11.56 -25.82
C VAL A 414 -9.16 -10.37 -24.87
N PHE A 415 -8.03 -9.65 -24.94
CA PHE A 415 -7.81 -8.47 -24.12
C PHE A 415 -8.83 -7.36 -24.40
N LEU A 416 -9.19 -7.14 -25.66
CA LEU A 416 -10.23 -6.19 -26.05
C LEU A 416 -11.60 -6.60 -25.51
N SER A 417 -11.98 -7.89 -25.63
CA SER A 417 -13.23 -8.43 -25.12
C SER A 417 -13.35 -8.24 -23.61
N ILE A 418 -12.28 -8.52 -22.84
CA ILE A 418 -12.26 -8.29 -21.39
C ILE A 418 -12.43 -6.79 -21.09
N THR A 419 -11.72 -5.91 -21.80
CA THR A 419 -11.80 -4.46 -21.60
C THR A 419 -13.23 -3.96 -21.88
N LEU A 420 -13.83 -4.36 -23.00
CA LEU A 420 -15.19 -3.97 -23.37
C LEU A 420 -16.24 -4.56 -22.42
N MET A 421 -16.02 -5.77 -21.89
CA MET A 421 -16.89 -6.38 -20.88
C MET A 421 -16.90 -5.56 -19.59
N VAL A 422 -15.74 -5.08 -19.13
CA VAL A 422 -15.67 -4.20 -17.94
C VAL A 422 -16.39 -2.87 -18.20
N VAL A 423 -16.21 -2.27 -19.38
CA VAL A 423 -16.94 -1.04 -19.76
C VAL A 423 -18.44 -1.28 -19.80
N ALA A 424 -18.90 -2.35 -20.47
CA ALA A 424 -20.31 -2.72 -20.56
C ALA A 424 -20.92 -3.00 -19.18
N PHE A 425 -20.18 -3.63 -18.28
CA PHE A 425 -20.59 -3.85 -16.89
C PHE A 425 -20.87 -2.52 -16.17
N PHE A 426 -20.00 -1.52 -16.31
CA PHE A 426 -20.23 -0.21 -15.68
C PHE A 426 -21.35 0.58 -16.34
N LEU A 427 -21.52 0.48 -17.65
CA LEU A 427 -22.67 1.06 -18.36
C LEU A 427 -23.98 0.45 -17.84
N TYR A 428 -24.04 -0.88 -17.71
CA TYR A 428 -25.19 -1.58 -17.14
C TYR A 428 -25.48 -1.13 -15.69
N LYS A 429 -24.45 -1.02 -14.84
CA LYS A 429 -24.61 -0.51 -13.47
C LYS A 429 -25.12 0.94 -13.45
N GLY A 430 -24.64 1.79 -14.34
CA GLY A 430 -25.13 3.16 -14.51
C GLY A 430 -26.61 3.20 -14.87
N ILE A 431 -27.01 2.43 -15.89
CA ILE A 431 -28.42 2.32 -16.32
C ILE A 431 -29.30 1.79 -15.18
N LYS A 432 -28.84 0.75 -14.47
CA LYS A 432 -29.57 0.18 -13.33
C LYS A 432 -29.74 1.21 -12.21
N ALA A 433 -28.68 1.93 -11.84
CA ALA A 433 -28.75 2.97 -10.82
C ALA A 433 -29.74 4.08 -11.21
N TYR A 434 -29.68 4.54 -12.46
CA TYR A 434 -30.62 5.54 -12.98
C TYR A 434 -32.08 5.08 -12.89
N ARG A 435 -32.37 3.84 -13.33
CA ARG A 435 -33.72 3.25 -13.26
C ARG A 435 -34.23 3.09 -11.83
N GLN A 436 -33.34 2.93 -10.86
CA GLN A 436 -33.66 2.82 -9.43
C GLN A 436 -33.75 4.19 -8.72
N GLY A 437 -33.72 5.30 -9.46
CA GLY A 437 -33.70 6.66 -8.88
C GLY A 437 -32.44 6.96 -8.07
N CYS A 438 -31.39 6.14 -8.17
CA CYS A 438 -30.14 6.38 -7.48
C CYS A 438 -29.33 7.43 -8.23
N MET A 439 -28.71 8.36 -7.48
CA MET A 439 -27.76 9.29 -8.05
C MET A 439 -26.57 8.55 -8.66
N ILE A 440 -26.43 8.58 -9.99
CA ILE A 440 -25.31 7.98 -10.74
C ILE A 440 -23.95 8.48 -10.23
N SER A 441 -23.92 9.72 -9.74
CA SER A 441 -22.75 10.30 -9.08
C SER A 441 -22.23 9.36 -7.99
N ARG A 442 -23.08 8.76 -7.17
CA ARG A 442 -22.65 7.86 -6.08
C ARG A 442 -21.93 6.60 -6.55
N LEU A 443 -21.88 6.25 -7.84
CA LEU A 443 -21.10 5.10 -8.29
C LEU A 443 -19.59 5.33 -8.09
N SER A 444 -18.88 4.36 -7.53
CA SER A 444 -17.44 4.47 -7.28
C SER A 444 -16.61 4.78 -8.53
N ILE A 445 -17.03 4.26 -9.70
CA ILE A 445 -16.37 4.55 -10.97
C ILE A 445 -16.48 6.03 -11.35
N MET A 446 -17.59 6.69 -10.97
CA MET A 446 -17.80 8.12 -11.16
C MET A 446 -16.92 8.93 -10.20
N GLY A 447 -16.70 8.44 -8.98
CA GLY A 447 -15.71 9.01 -8.08
C GLY A 447 -14.28 8.98 -8.63
N ILE A 448 -13.89 7.91 -9.33
CA ILE A 448 -12.60 7.86 -10.04
C ILE A 448 -12.57 8.85 -11.20
N LEU A 449 -13.65 8.95 -11.98
CA LEU A 449 -13.75 9.95 -13.04
C LEU A 449 -13.55 11.36 -12.47
N MET A 450 -14.28 11.73 -11.42
CA MET A 450 -14.16 13.02 -10.74
C MET A 450 -12.74 13.26 -10.21
N ALA A 451 -12.17 12.29 -9.49
CA ALA A 451 -10.82 12.41 -8.92
C ALA A 451 -9.74 12.58 -9.99
N THR A 452 -9.99 12.08 -11.21
CA THR A 452 -9.05 12.13 -12.33
C THR A 452 -9.45 13.14 -13.42
N GLY A 453 -10.33 14.10 -13.10
CA GLY A 453 -10.71 15.20 -13.99
C GLY A 453 -11.52 14.78 -15.22
N TYR A 454 -12.24 13.64 -15.14
CA TYR A 454 -13.07 13.03 -16.17
C TYR A 454 -12.37 12.60 -17.46
N ILE A 455 -11.10 12.97 -17.65
CA ILE A 455 -10.35 12.74 -18.90
C ILE A 455 -9.47 11.49 -18.80
N ILE A 456 -8.82 11.29 -17.65
CA ILE A 456 -7.75 10.29 -17.51
C ILE A 456 -8.28 8.86 -17.55
N LEU A 457 -9.41 8.54 -16.89
CA LEU A 457 -9.96 7.18 -16.96
C LEU A 457 -10.42 6.82 -18.39
N PRO A 458 -11.15 7.69 -19.13
CA PRO A 458 -11.42 7.44 -20.54
C PRO A 458 -10.15 7.32 -21.38
N ALA A 459 -9.14 8.18 -21.16
CA ALA A 459 -7.86 8.08 -21.85
C ALA A 459 -7.16 6.73 -21.58
N ALA A 460 -7.19 6.22 -20.36
CA ALA A 460 -6.66 4.91 -20.01
C ALA A 460 -7.41 3.77 -20.73
N ILE A 461 -8.75 3.86 -20.84
CA ILE A 461 -9.55 2.88 -21.59
C ILE A 461 -9.22 2.94 -23.09
N ILE A 462 -9.12 4.14 -23.67
CA ILE A 462 -8.74 4.34 -25.07
C ILE A 462 -7.33 3.79 -25.33
N TRP A 463 -6.38 4.04 -24.42
CA TRP A 463 -5.04 3.46 -24.47
C TRP A 463 -5.08 1.93 -24.49
N MET A 464 -5.88 1.31 -23.62
CA MET A 464 -6.07 -0.15 -23.60
C MET A 464 -6.64 -0.67 -24.91
N ILE A 465 -7.61 0.01 -25.51
CA ILE A 465 -8.24 -0.39 -26.77
C ILE A 465 -7.26 -0.23 -27.96
N LEU A 466 -6.63 0.93 -28.09
CA LEU A 466 -5.78 1.26 -29.24
C LEU A 466 -4.44 0.54 -29.19
N LEU A 467 -3.80 0.49 -28.01
CA LEU A 467 -2.45 -0.05 -27.85
C LEU A 467 -2.41 -1.48 -27.31
N ARG A 468 -3.55 -2.20 -27.28
CA ARG A 468 -3.67 -3.62 -26.86
C ARG A 468 -2.54 -4.55 -27.33
N LYS A 469 -2.11 -4.43 -28.59
CA LYS A 469 -1.00 -5.25 -29.14
C LYS A 469 0.34 -4.93 -28.47
N LYS A 470 0.61 -3.64 -28.19
CA LYS A 470 1.82 -3.22 -27.46
C LYS A 470 1.73 -3.65 -26.00
N ILE A 471 0.56 -3.56 -25.38
CA ILE A 471 0.30 -3.97 -24.00
C ILE A 471 0.64 -5.44 -23.79
N ILE A 472 0.07 -6.33 -24.62
CA ILE A 472 0.31 -7.79 -24.49
C ILE A 472 1.79 -8.15 -24.67
N ARG A 473 2.51 -7.38 -25.49
CA ARG A 473 3.93 -7.62 -25.78
C ARG A 473 4.86 -7.14 -24.66
N ASP A 474 4.48 -6.14 -23.89
CA ASP A 474 5.34 -5.49 -22.90
C ASP A 474 4.93 -5.87 -21.47
N LYS A 475 5.90 -6.31 -20.67
CA LYS A 475 5.66 -6.72 -19.27
C LYS A 475 5.03 -5.61 -18.44
N ASN A 476 5.59 -4.41 -18.52
CA ASN A 476 5.23 -3.30 -17.64
C ASN A 476 3.85 -2.76 -18.03
N LYS A 477 3.57 -2.68 -19.33
CA LYS A 477 2.25 -2.24 -19.83
C LYS A 477 1.16 -3.27 -19.53
N LEU A 478 1.46 -4.57 -19.64
CA LEU A 478 0.50 -5.61 -19.27
C LEU A 478 0.15 -5.55 -17.78
N ILE A 479 1.16 -5.45 -16.90
CA ILE A 479 0.94 -5.30 -15.45
C ILE A 479 0.04 -4.09 -15.19
N LEU A 480 0.38 -2.93 -15.75
CA LEU A 480 -0.42 -1.71 -15.56
C LEU A 480 -1.87 -1.88 -16.04
N ALA A 481 -2.07 -2.46 -17.22
CA ALA A 481 -3.40 -2.65 -17.79
C ALA A 481 -4.26 -3.65 -16.98
N CYS A 482 -3.67 -4.77 -16.54
CA CYS A 482 -4.35 -5.72 -15.65
C CYS A 482 -4.75 -5.04 -14.34
N SER A 483 -3.91 -4.16 -13.81
CA SER A 483 -4.19 -3.41 -12.58
C SER A 483 -5.32 -2.40 -12.76
N VAL A 484 -5.36 -1.66 -13.88
CA VAL A 484 -6.49 -0.77 -14.21
C VAL A 484 -7.78 -1.57 -14.27
N LEU A 485 -7.80 -2.69 -14.99
CA LEU A 485 -8.99 -3.52 -15.13
C LEU A 485 -9.44 -4.11 -13.78
N TYR A 486 -8.50 -4.54 -12.94
CA TYR A 486 -8.80 -5.06 -11.61
C TYR A 486 -9.36 -3.99 -10.68
N CYS A 487 -8.69 -2.84 -10.57
CA CYS A 487 -9.14 -1.73 -9.74
C CYS A 487 -10.48 -1.17 -10.24
N ALA A 488 -10.71 -1.09 -11.54
CA ALA A 488 -12.02 -0.74 -12.06
C ALA A 488 -13.05 -1.83 -11.68
N PHE A 489 -12.88 -3.06 -12.16
CA PHE A 489 -13.90 -4.09 -12.04
C PHE A 489 -14.13 -4.58 -10.60
N PHE A 490 -13.08 -5.03 -9.91
CA PHE A 490 -13.23 -5.66 -8.59
C PHE A 490 -13.47 -4.62 -7.51
N TYR A 491 -12.65 -3.57 -7.44
CA TYR A 491 -12.81 -2.55 -6.41
C TYR A 491 -14.10 -1.75 -6.59
N CYS A 492 -14.29 -1.11 -7.76
CA CYS A 492 -15.47 -0.25 -7.99
C CYS A 492 -16.74 -1.02 -8.36
N GLY A 493 -16.62 -2.23 -8.90
CA GLY A 493 -17.76 -3.00 -9.39
C GLY A 493 -18.30 -4.03 -8.42
N ILE A 494 -17.47 -4.54 -7.50
CA ILE A 494 -17.82 -5.63 -6.59
C ILE A 494 -17.72 -5.20 -5.13
N MET A 495 -16.55 -4.71 -4.69
CA MET A 495 -16.30 -4.41 -3.29
C MET A 495 -17.08 -3.16 -2.83
N TRP A 496 -16.80 -2.03 -3.46
CA TRP A 496 -17.38 -0.73 -3.12
C TRP A 496 -18.07 -0.19 -4.35
N VAL A 497 -19.38 -0.46 -4.48
CA VAL A 497 -20.16 -0.04 -5.66
C VAL A 497 -20.59 1.43 -5.53
N LEU A 498 -20.91 1.86 -4.31
CA LEU A 498 -21.40 3.19 -4.01
C LEU A 498 -20.47 3.93 -3.04
N VAL A 499 -20.28 5.22 -3.28
CA VAL A 499 -19.58 6.18 -2.43
C VAL A 499 -20.55 7.32 -2.12
N TYR A 500 -20.88 7.48 -0.84
CA TYR A 500 -21.85 8.48 -0.39
C TYR A 500 -21.20 9.83 -0.07
N TYR A 501 -19.91 9.85 0.32
CA TYR A 501 -19.16 11.06 0.60
C TYR A 501 -17.79 11.02 -0.09
N TYR A 502 -17.59 11.92 -1.06
CA TYR A 502 -16.45 11.90 -2.00
C TYR A 502 -15.08 12.25 -1.43
N TYR A 503 -14.99 12.65 -0.17
CA TYR A 503 -13.71 12.78 0.50
C TYR A 503 -13.49 11.58 1.41
N TYR A 504 -14.21 11.52 2.53
CA TYR A 504 -13.98 10.50 3.55
C TYR A 504 -14.09 9.05 3.03
N TYR A 505 -15.09 8.70 2.22
CA TYR A 505 -15.22 7.32 1.71
C TYR A 505 -14.50 7.09 0.38
N ALA A 506 -14.26 8.14 -0.41
CA ALA A 506 -13.48 8.01 -1.64
C ALA A 506 -11.97 7.96 -1.38
N ARG A 507 -11.51 8.24 -0.15
CA ARG A 507 -10.09 8.20 0.24
C ARG A 507 -9.40 6.91 -0.17
N TYR A 508 -10.13 5.80 -0.18
CA TYR A 508 -9.63 4.50 -0.59
C TYR A 508 -9.28 4.40 -2.08
N PHE A 509 -9.53 5.42 -2.89
CA PHE A 509 -8.97 5.56 -4.25
C PHE A 509 -7.53 6.06 -4.26
N THR A 510 -7.12 6.83 -3.25
CA THR A 510 -5.74 7.36 -3.11
C THR A 510 -4.67 6.30 -3.32
N PRO A 511 -4.78 5.07 -2.75
CA PRO A 511 -3.73 4.07 -2.89
C PRO A 511 -3.45 3.59 -4.31
N PHE A 512 -4.37 3.76 -5.25
CA PHE A 512 -4.23 3.21 -6.60
C PHE A 512 -4.53 4.21 -7.74
N ILE A 513 -4.81 5.48 -7.43
CA ILE A 513 -5.12 6.50 -8.45
C ILE A 513 -3.98 6.67 -9.46
N PHE A 514 -2.73 6.52 -9.01
CA PHE A 514 -1.54 6.63 -9.87
C PHE A 514 -1.55 5.58 -11.00
N ILE A 515 -2.21 4.44 -10.81
CA ILE A 515 -2.34 3.38 -11.83
C ILE A 515 -3.16 3.91 -13.01
N PHE A 516 -4.27 4.61 -12.76
CA PHE A 516 -5.09 5.21 -13.80
C PHE A 516 -4.37 6.37 -14.49
N VAL A 517 -3.71 7.24 -13.71
CA VAL A 517 -2.96 8.37 -14.26
C VAL A 517 -1.83 7.89 -15.18
N LEU A 518 -1.07 6.87 -14.79
CA LEU A 518 -0.01 6.30 -15.62
C LEU A 518 -0.52 5.62 -16.89
N ALA A 519 -1.74 5.07 -16.86
CA ALA A 519 -2.35 4.44 -18.03
C ALA A 519 -2.97 5.46 -19.00
N GLY A 520 -3.45 6.60 -18.49
CA GLY A 520 -4.04 7.68 -19.29
C GLY A 520 -3.04 8.74 -19.78
N ALA A 521 -1.83 8.79 -19.24
CA ALA A 521 -0.74 9.69 -19.63
C ALA A 521 0.06 9.15 -20.82
#